data_AF-A0A522NP36-F1
#
_entry.id   AF-A0A522NP36-F1
#
_cell.length_a   1.000
_cell.length_b   1.000
_cell.length_c   1.000
_cell.angle_alpha   90.00
_cell.angle_beta   90.00
_cell.angle_gamma   90.00
#
_symmetry.space_group_name_H-M   'P 1'
#
loop_
_entity.id
_entity.type
_entity.pdbx_description
1 polymer ?
#
loop_
_entity_poly.entity_id
_entity_poly.type
_entity_poly.pdbx_seq_one_letter_code
_entity_poly.pdbx_strand_id
1 'polypeptide(L)'
;MIRADAFSTRSPRAEDAGQPGGDRITLRFLASTTDVTANGQSVPAGRVLEWIDNAGYACAVGWAGTHCVTAYVGNIHFTRPIRPGDLVEVHAQIMLTGTSSMHILVTVRASDIRTRQYQPALHCIVIFVAVDGDGTPCRVPTWHPATVPDLELQQLAEERIELRQRIQAVMQAAHYSGEATSPSILLRFLATPADVDSSGKVHGGTVMRWIDEAAYACAAGWSSESAAAVYAGGIQFRHPIAAGNIVEVHARLIHTGPHSMHINIHVQSAPVHTPNNLTPTAQCLSIFVQLDSDGHATTIDPWVPASDADKKLDTHALTLIELRNELPAIPPETEARNHRGRGYEDVRP
;
A
#
# COMPACT_ATOMS: atom_id res chain seq x y z
N MET A 1 -18.41 -23.28 28.01
CA MET A 1 -19.60 -22.67 28.63
C MET A 1 -19.09 -21.76 29.74
N ILE A 2 -19.69 -20.58 29.96
CA ILE A 2 -19.25 -19.42 30.80
C ILE A 2 -18.68 -18.29 29.93
N ARG A 3 -19.11 -17.03 29.99
CA ARG A 3 -20.38 -16.37 30.35
C ARG A 3 -20.21 -14.91 29.87
N ALA A 4 -21.29 -14.31 29.40
CA ALA A 4 -21.40 -12.87 29.18
C ALA A 4 -21.39 -12.10 30.51
N ASP A 5 -21.14 -10.79 30.39
CA ASP A 5 -21.34 -9.69 31.35
C ASP A 5 -20.13 -9.23 32.17
N ALA A 6 -19.61 -8.05 31.81
CA ALA A 6 -19.73 -6.84 32.64
C ALA A 6 -19.15 -5.63 31.89
N PHE A 7 -20.04 -4.75 31.38
CA PHE A 7 -19.67 -3.39 31.01
C PHE A 7 -19.19 -2.65 32.27
N SER A 8 -17.89 -2.39 32.36
CA SER A 8 -17.32 -1.49 33.36
C SER A 8 -17.18 -0.09 32.75
N THR A 9 -18.04 0.82 33.18
CA THR A 9 -17.93 2.26 32.94
C THR A 9 -16.77 2.84 33.75
N ARG A 10 -15.55 2.74 33.23
CA ARG A 10 -14.43 3.58 33.70
C ARG A 10 -14.31 4.77 32.76
N SER A 11 -14.47 5.99 33.30
CA SER A 11 -14.12 7.22 32.60
C SER A 11 -12.65 7.16 32.16
N PRO A 12 -12.31 7.58 30.92
CA PRO A 12 -10.92 7.61 30.49
C PRO A 12 -10.16 8.63 31.35
N ARG A 13 -9.00 8.22 31.89
CA ARG A 13 -8.06 9.14 32.52
C ARG A 13 -7.54 10.12 31.45
N ALA A 14 -7.40 11.38 31.83
CA ALA A 14 -6.98 12.50 30.97
C ALA A 14 -5.53 12.42 30.40
N GLU A 15 -4.90 11.24 30.42
CA GLU A 15 -3.55 11.00 29.89
C GLU A 15 -3.55 10.32 28.51
N ASP A 16 -4.71 9.91 27.98
CA ASP A 16 -4.85 9.17 26.70
C ASP A 16 -5.24 10.07 25.51
N ALA A 17 -5.20 11.39 25.68
CA ALA A 17 -5.49 12.33 24.59
C ALA A 17 -4.21 12.56 23.76
N GLY A 18 -4.08 11.84 22.65
CA GLY A 18 -3.13 12.21 21.59
C GLY A 18 -3.25 13.69 21.26
N GLN A 19 -2.13 14.39 21.09
CA GLN A 19 -2.13 15.83 20.84
C GLN A 19 -3.03 16.15 19.62
N PRO A 20 -3.86 17.22 19.67
CA PRO A 20 -4.91 17.52 18.69
C PRO A 20 -4.42 17.98 17.30
N GLY A 21 -3.26 17.49 16.83
CA GLY A 21 -2.76 17.70 15.48
C GLY A 21 -1.79 16.61 14.99
N GLY A 22 -1.69 15.46 15.68
CA GLY A 22 -0.81 14.36 15.30
C GLY A 22 -1.47 13.26 14.46
N ASP A 23 -2.78 13.30 14.27
CA ASP A 23 -3.53 12.28 13.55
C ASP A 23 -3.54 12.47 12.03
N ARG A 24 -2.97 13.59 11.52
CA ARG A 24 -2.90 13.91 10.10
C ARG A 24 -1.54 14.45 9.72
N ILE A 25 -1.01 13.99 8.58
CA ILE A 25 0.23 14.46 7.97
C ILE A 25 -0.03 14.77 6.50
N THR A 26 0.61 15.83 5.99
CA THR A 26 0.60 16.14 4.57
C THR A 26 2.03 16.36 4.09
N LEU A 27 2.48 15.52 3.17
CA LEU A 27 3.74 15.70 2.47
C LEU A 27 3.46 16.38 1.12
N ARG A 28 4.23 17.41 0.79
CA ARG A 28 4.18 18.08 -0.52
C ARG A 28 5.57 18.17 -1.11
N PHE A 29 5.71 17.74 -2.35
CA PHE A 29 6.98 17.74 -3.07
C PHE A 29 6.73 17.71 -4.57
N LEU A 30 7.78 17.97 -5.36
CA LEU A 30 7.74 17.78 -6.80
C LEU A 30 8.12 16.34 -7.13
N ALA A 31 7.37 15.69 -8.01
CA ALA A 31 7.76 14.42 -8.59
C ALA A 31 9.08 14.62 -9.36
N SER A 32 10.13 13.88 -8.98
CA SER A 32 11.44 14.06 -9.60
C SER A 32 11.38 13.76 -11.10
N THR A 33 12.16 14.49 -11.89
CA THR A 33 12.34 14.21 -13.32
C THR A 33 13.11 12.90 -13.56
N THR A 34 13.76 12.36 -12.54
CA THR A 34 14.43 11.05 -12.56
C THR A 34 13.49 9.90 -12.21
N ASP A 35 12.34 10.19 -11.59
CA ASP A 35 11.37 9.19 -11.17
C ASP A 35 10.40 8.91 -12.31
N VAL A 36 10.91 8.28 -13.38
CA VAL A 36 10.18 8.09 -14.63
C VAL A 36 10.14 6.63 -15.06
N THR A 37 8.99 6.18 -15.56
CA THR A 37 8.80 4.88 -16.18
C THR A 37 9.67 4.71 -17.42
N ALA A 38 9.85 3.47 -17.88
CA ALA A 38 10.66 3.18 -19.07
C ALA A 38 10.21 3.96 -20.33
N ASN A 39 8.91 4.25 -20.46
CA ASN A 39 8.36 5.04 -21.55
C ASN A 39 8.49 6.57 -21.38
N GLY A 40 9.01 7.06 -20.25
CA GLY A 40 9.24 8.49 -20.04
C GLY A 40 8.02 9.30 -19.58
N GLN A 41 6.83 8.70 -19.49
CA GLN A 41 5.57 9.45 -19.44
C GLN A 41 4.97 9.63 -18.05
N SER A 42 5.27 8.72 -17.11
CA SER A 42 4.68 8.73 -15.77
C SER A 42 5.69 8.33 -14.71
N VAL A 43 5.32 8.55 -13.45
CA VAL A 43 6.05 8.05 -12.29
C VAL A 43 5.75 6.54 -12.13
N PRO A 44 6.76 5.68 -11.88
CA PRO A 44 6.54 4.26 -11.59
C PRO A 44 5.67 4.05 -10.35
N ALA A 45 4.80 3.04 -10.36
CA ALA A 45 3.90 2.77 -9.24
C ALA A 45 4.67 2.53 -7.94
N GLY A 46 5.79 1.80 -7.98
CA GLY A 46 6.65 1.54 -6.83
C GLY A 46 7.15 2.80 -6.14
N ARG A 47 7.39 3.88 -6.89
CA ARG A 47 7.79 5.17 -6.32
C ARG A 47 6.63 5.87 -5.62
N VAL A 48 5.42 5.74 -6.16
CA VAL A 48 4.21 6.25 -5.50
C VAL A 48 3.91 5.46 -4.22
N LEU A 49 4.13 4.13 -4.22
CA LEU A 49 4.02 3.29 -3.02
C LEU A 49 4.99 3.72 -1.91
N GLU A 50 6.20 4.13 -2.27
CA GLU A 50 7.17 4.67 -1.31
C GLU A 50 6.69 5.99 -0.68
N TRP A 51 6.07 6.87 -1.46
CA TRP A 51 5.50 8.11 -0.91
C TRP A 51 4.32 7.86 0.03
N ILE A 52 3.49 6.87 -0.31
CA ILE A 52 2.38 6.41 0.55
C ILE A 52 2.93 5.93 1.90
N ASP A 53 3.96 5.08 1.88
CA ASP A 53 4.58 4.56 3.10
C ASP A 53 5.19 5.68 3.94
N ASN A 54 5.94 6.60 3.33
CA ASN A 54 6.57 7.71 4.03
C ASN A 54 5.54 8.60 4.76
N ALA A 55 4.45 8.97 4.07
CA ALA A 55 3.39 9.78 4.68
C ALA A 55 2.64 9.01 5.78
N GLY A 56 2.31 7.75 5.52
CA GLY A 56 1.66 6.87 6.49
C GLY A 56 2.51 6.64 7.73
N TYR A 57 3.81 6.39 7.56
CA TYR A 57 4.78 6.18 8.63
C TYR A 57 4.90 7.44 9.49
N ALA A 58 5.08 8.61 8.86
CA ALA A 58 5.16 9.88 9.57
C ALA A 58 3.90 10.15 10.43
N CYS A 59 2.72 9.81 9.91
CA CYS A 59 1.46 9.90 10.64
C CYS A 59 1.41 8.88 11.80
N ALA A 60 1.79 7.64 11.55
CA ALA A 60 1.82 6.58 12.55
C ALA A 60 2.75 6.90 13.73
N VAL A 61 4.01 7.28 13.45
CA VAL A 61 4.97 7.60 14.51
C VAL A 61 4.61 8.88 15.25
N GLY A 62 4.02 9.86 14.55
CA GLY A 62 3.53 11.10 15.16
C GLY A 62 2.42 10.84 16.18
N TRP A 63 1.54 9.87 15.89
CA TRP A 63 0.47 9.46 16.81
C TRP A 63 0.94 8.52 17.91
N ALA A 64 1.71 7.48 17.57
CA ALA A 64 2.13 6.46 18.50
C ALA A 64 3.22 6.95 19.48
N GLY A 65 4.03 7.94 19.08
CA GLY A 65 5.18 8.42 19.85
C GLY A 65 6.32 7.41 19.96
N THR A 66 6.31 6.35 19.15
CA THR A 66 7.32 5.28 19.09
C THR A 66 7.52 4.81 17.66
N HIS A 67 8.52 3.96 17.45
CA HIS A 67 8.79 3.34 16.16
C HIS A 67 7.59 2.49 15.70
N CYS A 68 7.32 2.53 14.40
CA CYS A 68 6.21 1.83 13.78
C CYS A 68 6.72 1.00 12.60
N VAL A 69 6.03 -0.09 12.28
CA VAL A 69 6.32 -0.89 11.09
C VAL A 69 5.08 -1.01 10.23
N THR A 70 5.26 -0.98 8.91
CA THR A 70 4.19 -1.22 7.94
C THR A 70 3.80 -2.69 8.02
N ALA A 71 2.55 -2.98 8.37
CA ALA A 71 2.04 -4.36 8.46
C ALA A 71 1.23 -4.74 7.22
N TYR A 72 0.47 -3.79 6.68
CA TYR A 72 -0.40 -4.04 5.53
C TYR A 72 -0.61 -2.79 4.70
N VAL A 73 -0.62 -2.94 3.38
CA VAL A 73 -1.06 -1.91 2.44
C VAL A 73 -2.24 -2.43 1.66
N GLY A 74 -3.36 -1.73 1.79
CA GLY A 74 -4.61 -2.03 1.16
C GLY A 74 -4.60 -1.80 -0.34
N ASN A 75 -5.79 -1.93 -0.92
CA ASN A 75 -5.96 -1.87 -2.36
C ASN A 75 -5.71 -0.45 -2.87
N ILE A 76 -4.77 -0.32 -3.80
CA ILE A 76 -4.49 0.92 -4.51
C ILE A 76 -5.02 0.78 -5.92
N HIS A 77 -5.87 1.72 -6.31
CA HIS A 77 -6.31 1.88 -7.69
C HIS A 77 -5.77 3.21 -8.21
N PHE A 78 -4.96 3.14 -9.25
CA PHE A 78 -4.42 4.33 -9.89
C PHE A 78 -5.50 4.91 -10.81
N THR A 79 -6.09 6.04 -10.43
CA THR A 79 -7.15 6.68 -11.23
C THR A 79 -6.60 7.50 -12.39
N ARG A 80 -5.35 7.96 -12.26
CA ARG A 80 -4.62 8.67 -13.32
C ARG A 80 -3.11 8.58 -13.11
N PRO A 81 -2.32 8.71 -14.18
CA PRO A 81 -0.87 8.81 -14.05
C PRO A 81 -0.47 10.11 -13.33
N ILE A 82 0.60 10.02 -12.53
CA ILE A 82 1.36 11.16 -12.02
C ILE A 82 2.53 11.37 -12.97
N ARG A 83 2.76 12.60 -13.43
CA ARG A 83 3.83 12.91 -14.38
C ARG A 83 5.08 13.40 -13.67
N PRO A 84 6.28 13.13 -14.20
CA PRO A 84 7.49 13.78 -13.72
C PRO A 84 7.33 15.31 -13.78
N GLY A 85 7.69 16.00 -12.69
CA GLY A 85 7.51 17.45 -12.53
C GLY A 85 6.14 17.89 -11.99
N ASP A 86 5.17 16.98 -11.82
CA ASP A 86 3.93 17.31 -11.12
C ASP A 86 4.20 17.69 -9.66
N LEU A 87 3.42 18.62 -9.13
CA LEU A 87 3.34 18.89 -7.71
C LEU A 87 2.47 17.82 -7.05
N VAL A 88 3.07 17.04 -6.16
CA VAL A 88 2.44 15.92 -5.46
C VAL A 88 2.08 16.34 -4.04
N GLU A 89 0.89 15.93 -3.60
CA GLU A 89 0.42 16.02 -2.23
C GLU A 89 0.00 14.64 -1.75
N VAL A 90 0.60 14.18 -0.65
CA VAL A 90 0.25 12.91 0.00
C VAL A 90 -0.30 13.24 1.38
N HIS A 91 -1.60 13.08 1.53
CA HIS A 91 -2.32 13.30 2.78
C HIS A 91 -2.54 11.97 3.48
N ALA A 92 -2.02 11.83 4.71
CA ALA A 92 -2.22 10.67 5.56
C ALA A 92 -3.04 11.07 6.79
N GLN A 93 -4.05 10.28 7.15
CA GLN A 93 -4.87 10.52 8.35
C GLN A 93 -5.31 9.22 9.02
N ILE A 94 -5.33 9.21 10.35
CA ILE A 94 -5.82 8.07 11.14
C ILE A 94 -7.33 7.95 10.96
N MET A 95 -7.77 6.71 10.74
CA MET A 95 -9.19 6.34 10.65
C MET A 95 -9.63 5.48 11.83
N LEU A 96 -8.71 4.70 12.39
CA LEU A 96 -9.00 3.74 13.46
C LEU A 96 -7.72 3.31 14.16
N THR A 97 -7.75 3.18 15.48
CA THR A 97 -6.70 2.55 16.28
C THR A 97 -7.19 1.24 16.89
N GLY A 98 -6.38 0.19 16.79
CA GLY A 98 -6.51 -1.03 17.58
C GLY A 98 -5.66 -0.96 18.85
N THR A 99 -5.26 -2.10 19.40
CA THR A 99 -4.38 -2.14 20.59
C THR A 99 -2.99 -1.60 20.28
N SER A 100 -2.37 -2.10 19.20
CA SER A 100 -1.03 -1.71 18.73
C SER A 100 -1.00 -1.22 17.30
N SER A 101 -2.14 -1.30 16.59
CA SER A 101 -2.25 -1.00 15.17
C SER A 101 -2.94 0.32 14.91
N MET A 102 -2.56 1.02 13.85
CA MET A 102 -3.21 2.23 13.35
C MET A 102 -3.59 2.02 11.89
N HIS A 103 -4.86 2.18 11.56
CA HIS A 103 -5.35 2.22 10.19
C HIS A 103 -5.33 3.67 9.71
N ILE A 104 -4.63 3.92 8.60
CA ILE A 104 -4.35 5.25 8.09
C ILE A 104 -4.86 5.32 6.65
N LEU A 105 -5.75 6.26 6.37
CA LEU A 105 -6.09 6.61 4.99
C LEU A 105 -4.95 7.44 4.42
N VAL A 106 -4.46 7.06 3.25
CA VAL A 106 -3.53 7.86 2.47
C VAL A 106 -4.18 8.23 1.14
N THR A 107 -4.32 9.53 0.90
CA THR A 107 -4.81 10.12 -0.36
C THR A 107 -3.64 10.78 -1.07
N VAL A 108 -3.40 10.39 -2.32
CA VAL A 108 -2.40 11.07 -3.18
C VAL A 108 -3.14 11.93 -4.19
N ARG A 109 -2.75 13.19 -4.25
CA ARG A 109 -3.17 14.16 -5.26
C ARG A 109 -1.94 14.64 -6.00
N ALA A 110 -2.12 15.05 -7.25
CA ALA A 110 -1.06 15.68 -8.02
C ALA A 110 -1.63 16.81 -8.90
N SER A 111 -0.75 17.69 -9.36
CA SER A 111 -1.13 18.86 -10.14
C SER A 111 0.00 19.32 -11.06
N ASP A 112 -0.35 19.91 -12.21
CA ASP A 112 0.60 20.69 -12.99
C ASP A 112 1.02 21.93 -12.18
N ILE A 113 2.32 22.17 -12.07
CA ILE A 113 2.89 23.26 -11.28
C ILE A 113 2.35 24.65 -11.66
N ARG A 114 1.94 24.84 -12.92
CA ARG A 114 1.39 26.09 -13.45
C ARG A 114 -0.05 26.32 -13.03
N THR A 115 -0.85 25.25 -12.97
CA THR A 115 -2.27 25.36 -12.65
C THR A 115 -2.54 25.25 -11.15
N ARG A 116 -1.75 24.44 -10.43
CA ARG A 116 -1.90 24.13 -8.99
C ARG A 116 -3.30 23.62 -8.61
N GLN A 117 -4.01 23.05 -9.58
CA GLN A 117 -5.27 22.34 -9.36
C GLN A 117 -5.00 20.88 -9.01
N TYR A 118 -5.05 20.54 -7.72
CA TYR A 118 -4.80 19.18 -7.25
C TYR A 118 -5.99 18.26 -7.54
N GLN A 119 -5.72 17.24 -8.33
CA GLN A 119 -6.70 16.19 -8.64
C GLN A 119 -6.32 14.91 -7.88
N PRO A 120 -7.27 14.13 -7.36
CA PRO A 120 -6.98 12.81 -6.83
C PRO A 120 -6.28 11.93 -7.86
N ALA A 121 -5.26 11.17 -7.43
CA ALA A 121 -4.56 10.18 -8.24
C ALA A 121 -4.78 8.76 -7.72
N LEU A 122 -4.89 8.60 -6.39
CA LEU A 122 -5.26 7.35 -5.73
C LEU A 122 -5.62 7.61 -4.26
N HIS A 123 -6.21 6.60 -3.64
CA HIS A 123 -6.32 6.46 -2.19
C HIS A 123 -6.01 5.02 -1.79
N CYS A 124 -5.60 4.82 -0.54
CA CYS A 124 -5.49 3.49 0.05
C CYS A 124 -5.50 3.55 1.57
N ILE A 125 -5.73 2.40 2.20
CA ILE A 125 -5.57 2.24 3.65
C ILE A 125 -4.26 1.52 3.92
N VAL A 126 -3.41 2.11 4.74
CA VAL A 126 -2.18 1.51 5.24
C VAL A 126 -2.34 1.21 6.72
N ILE A 127 -1.80 0.08 7.17
CA ILE A 127 -1.84 -0.31 8.58
C ILE A 127 -0.43 -0.38 9.09
N PHE A 128 -0.17 0.45 10.10
CA PHE A 128 1.06 0.44 10.85
C PHE A 128 0.84 -0.23 12.20
N VAL A 129 1.89 -0.87 12.72
CA VAL A 129 1.94 -1.43 14.07
C VAL A 129 3.05 -0.72 14.84
N ALA A 130 2.72 -0.14 15.98
CA ALA A 130 3.71 0.42 16.89
C ALA A 130 4.49 -0.71 17.56
N VAL A 131 5.81 -0.55 17.66
CA VAL A 131 6.70 -1.52 18.27
C VAL A 131 7.61 -0.85 19.31
N ASP A 132 8.07 -1.64 20.28
CA ASP A 132 9.09 -1.24 21.24
C ASP A 132 10.52 -1.44 20.68
N GLY A 133 11.53 -1.19 21.53
CA GLY A 133 12.94 -1.33 21.15
C GLY A 133 13.36 -2.76 20.77
N ASP A 134 12.60 -3.76 21.19
CA ASP A 134 12.83 -5.17 20.86
C ASP A 134 12.05 -5.61 19.61
N GLY A 135 11.27 -4.70 19.01
CA GLY A 135 10.42 -4.98 17.86
C GLY A 135 9.09 -5.66 18.23
N THR A 136 8.72 -5.66 19.50
CA THR A 136 7.46 -6.26 19.98
C THR A 136 6.32 -5.26 19.85
N PRO A 137 5.12 -5.66 19.38
CA PRO A 137 3.98 -4.75 19.30
C PRO A 137 3.64 -4.11 20.65
N CYS A 138 3.54 -2.78 20.67
CA CYS A 138 3.26 -2.01 21.88
C CYS A 138 1.97 -1.19 21.73
N ARG A 139 1.41 -0.73 22.85
CA ARG A 139 0.10 -0.08 22.86
C ARG A 139 0.17 1.32 22.24
N VAL A 140 -0.80 1.66 21.39
CA VAL A 140 -0.98 3.02 20.84
C VAL A 140 -2.05 3.81 21.59
N PRO A 141 -1.99 5.15 21.59
CA PRO A 141 -3.08 5.99 22.07
C PRO A 141 -4.36 5.74 21.29
N THR A 142 -5.50 5.75 21.99
CA THR A 142 -6.81 5.51 21.35
C THR A 142 -7.21 6.74 20.55
N TRP A 143 -7.47 6.57 19.24
CA TRP A 143 -8.03 7.63 18.40
C TRP A 143 -9.56 7.63 18.49
N HIS A 144 -10.11 8.84 18.57
CA HIS A 144 -11.55 9.07 18.58
C HIS A 144 -11.91 10.06 17.47
N PRO A 145 -12.95 9.79 16.67
CA PRO A 145 -13.36 10.69 15.61
C PRO A 145 -13.80 12.04 16.19
N ALA A 146 -13.29 13.14 15.64
CA ALA A 146 -13.62 14.49 16.09
C ALA A 146 -14.76 15.12 15.26
N THR A 147 -14.94 14.65 14.03
CA THR A 147 -15.89 15.21 13.06
C THR A 147 -16.77 14.12 12.43
N VAL A 148 -17.86 14.53 11.76
CA VAL A 148 -18.71 13.59 11.00
C VAL A 148 -17.91 12.85 9.91
N PRO A 149 -17.07 13.51 9.09
CA PRO A 149 -16.18 12.80 8.18
C PRO A 149 -15.26 11.78 8.86
N ASP A 150 -14.75 12.07 10.06
CA ASP A 150 -13.92 11.11 10.80
C ASP A 150 -14.71 9.87 11.21
N LEU A 151 -15.98 10.04 11.60
CA LEU A 151 -16.86 8.92 11.95
C LEU A 151 -17.15 8.03 10.74
N GLU A 152 -17.39 8.63 9.57
CA GLU A 152 -17.58 7.89 8.31
C GLU A 152 -16.31 7.10 7.93
N LEU A 153 -15.14 7.70 8.11
CA LEU A 153 -13.85 7.03 7.89
C LEU A 153 -13.63 5.88 8.86
N GLN A 154 -13.99 6.05 10.13
CA GLN A 154 -13.91 4.99 11.13
C GLN A 154 -14.79 3.80 10.74
N GLN A 155 -16.05 4.05 10.41
CA GLN A 155 -16.98 3.01 9.97
C GLN A 155 -16.46 2.27 8.73
N LEU A 156 -15.94 3.01 7.74
CA LEU A 156 -15.33 2.43 6.55
C LEU A 156 -14.12 1.55 6.87
N ALA A 157 -13.30 1.94 7.86
CA ALA A 157 -12.18 1.14 8.30
C ALA A 157 -12.63 -0.18 8.97
N GLU A 158 -13.69 -0.12 9.78
CA GLU A 158 -14.28 -1.26 10.49
C GLU A 158 -14.91 -2.27 9.52
N GLU A 159 -15.71 -1.80 8.56
CA GLU A 159 -16.38 -2.63 7.54
C GLU A 159 -15.38 -3.46 6.69
N ARG A 160 -14.14 -2.99 6.58
CA ARG A 160 -13.08 -3.68 5.81
C ARG A 160 -12.31 -4.72 6.59
N ILE A 161 -12.40 -4.77 7.92
CA ILE A 161 -11.54 -5.62 8.75
C ILE A 161 -11.71 -7.09 8.38
N GLU A 162 -12.95 -7.58 8.33
CA GLU A 162 -13.24 -8.99 8.06
C GLU A 162 -12.80 -9.40 6.65
N LEU A 163 -13.16 -8.62 5.64
CA LEU A 163 -12.82 -8.93 4.26
C LEU A 163 -11.32 -8.86 4.01
N ARG A 164 -10.62 -7.91 4.63
CA ARG A 164 -9.15 -7.86 4.64
C ARG A 164 -8.57 -9.14 5.21
N GLN A 165 -9.07 -9.63 6.35
CA GLN A 165 -8.60 -10.88 6.95
C GLN A 165 -8.84 -12.08 6.05
N ARG A 166 -9.99 -12.16 5.36
CA ARG A 166 -10.28 -13.19 4.34
C ARG A 166 -9.28 -13.16 3.19
N ILE A 167 -9.03 -11.98 2.61
CA ILE A 167 -8.03 -11.79 1.54
C ILE A 167 -6.64 -12.20 2.03
N GLN A 168 -6.27 -11.81 3.26
CA GLN A 168 -4.99 -12.18 3.86
C GLN A 168 -4.87 -13.70 3.98
N ALA A 169 -5.88 -14.39 4.51
CA ALA A 169 -5.88 -15.83 4.65
C ALA A 169 -5.74 -16.55 3.29
N VAL A 170 -6.49 -16.11 2.27
CA VAL A 170 -6.39 -16.70 0.92
C VAL A 170 -4.99 -16.52 0.35
N MET A 171 -4.43 -15.31 0.41
CA MET A 171 -3.07 -15.03 -0.03
C MET A 171 -2.03 -15.92 0.68
N GLN A 172 -2.16 -16.12 1.99
CA GLN A 172 -1.24 -16.95 2.77
C GLN A 172 -1.33 -18.44 2.43
N ALA A 173 -2.47 -18.91 1.93
CA ALA A 173 -2.70 -20.30 1.56
C ALA A 173 -2.12 -20.66 0.17
N ALA A 174 -1.65 -19.69 -0.60
CA ALA A 174 -1.06 -19.91 -1.92
C ALA A 174 0.18 -20.83 -1.82
N HIS A 175 0.12 -21.99 -2.48
CA HIS A 175 1.26 -22.88 -2.60
C HIS A 175 2.05 -22.52 -3.86
N TYR A 176 3.23 -21.96 -3.67
CA TYR A 176 4.15 -21.59 -4.75
C TYR A 176 5.10 -22.77 -5.02
N SER A 177 4.66 -23.76 -5.79
CA SER A 177 5.53 -24.87 -6.20
C SER A 177 6.31 -24.52 -7.46
N GLY A 178 7.56 -25.01 -7.56
CA GLY A 178 8.42 -24.85 -8.75
C GLY A 178 7.96 -25.64 -9.99
N GLU A 179 6.76 -26.22 -9.96
CA GLU A 179 6.17 -27.00 -11.05
C GLU A 179 5.29 -26.13 -11.99
N ALA A 180 5.03 -24.88 -11.61
CA ALA A 180 4.31 -23.93 -12.45
C ALA A 180 5.16 -23.53 -13.66
N THR A 181 4.54 -23.51 -14.84
CA THR A 181 5.21 -23.20 -16.11
C THR A 181 4.98 -21.76 -16.58
N SER A 182 4.12 -21.02 -15.86
CA SER A 182 3.84 -19.62 -16.17
C SER A 182 5.10 -18.74 -16.13
N PRO A 183 5.11 -17.62 -16.88
CA PRO A 183 6.20 -16.64 -16.82
C PRO A 183 6.47 -16.20 -15.37
N SER A 184 7.75 -16.14 -15.00
CA SER A 184 8.18 -15.68 -13.69
C SER A 184 9.52 -14.97 -13.74
N ILE A 185 9.71 -14.01 -12.84
CA ILE A 185 10.93 -13.25 -12.62
C ILE A 185 11.41 -13.48 -11.19
N LEU A 186 12.72 -13.65 -11.02
CA LEU A 186 13.40 -13.63 -9.74
C LEU A 186 14.41 -12.50 -9.73
N LEU A 187 14.18 -11.50 -8.89
CA LEU A 187 15.21 -10.53 -8.53
C LEU A 187 15.90 -11.00 -7.25
N ARG A 188 17.23 -11.13 -7.28
CA ARG A 188 18.03 -11.47 -6.11
C ARG A 188 19.16 -10.48 -5.92
N PHE A 189 19.17 -9.79 -4.79
CA PHE A 189 20.13 -8.70 -4.51
C PHE A 189 20.36 -8.56 -3.00
N LEU A 190 21.27 -7.67 -2.59
CA LEU A 190 21.52 -7.34 -1.20
C LEU A 190 20.74 -6.08 -0.81
N ALA A 191 20.09 -6.08 0.35
CA ALA A 191 19.61 -4.86 0.98
C ALA A 191 20.80 -3.99 1.40
N THR A 192 20.85 -2.76 0.92
CA THR A 192 21.98 -1.85 1.18
C THR A 192 21.70 -0.94 2.37
N PRO A 193 22.72 -0.29 2.94
CA PRO A 193 22.52 0.71 4.00
C PRO A 193 21.66 1.91 3.59
N ALA A 194 21.50 2.19 2.28
CA ALA A 194 20.62 3.25 1.80
C ALA A 194 19.14 2.85 1.86
N ASP A 195 18.84 1.56 2.00
CA ASP A 195 17.47 1.02 2.01
C ASP A 195 16.84 0.98 3.41
N VAL A 196 17.63 1.25 4.46
CA VAL A 196 17.22 1.06 5.85
C VAL A 196 16.96 2.37 6.60
N ASP A 197 16.07 2.28 7.58
CA ASP A 197 15.81 3.34 8.54
C ASP A 197 16.86 3.39 9.66
N SER A 198 16.67 4.30 10.62
CA SER A 198 17.56 4.45 11.78
C SER A 198 17.61 3.22 12.70
N SER A 199 16.68 2.27 12.57
CA SER A 199 16.68 1.00 13.29
C SER A 199 17.49 -0.09 12.55
N GLY A 200 17.98 0.20 11.36
CA GLY A 200 18.71 -0.76 10.51
C GLY A 200 17.79 -1.76 9.80
N LYS A 201 16.48 -1.48 9.73
CA LYS A 201 15.50 -2.28 9.00
C LYS A 201 15.10 -1.58 7.71
N VAL A 202 14.86 -2.36 6.66
CA VAL A 202 14.42 -1.85 5.36
C VAL A 202 13.03 -1.22 5.50
N HIS A 203 12.85 -0.03 4.92
CA HIS A 203 11.58 0.67 4.92
C HIS A 203 10.52 -0.07 4.08
N GLY A 204 9.25 -0.04 4.49
CA GLY A 204 8.15 -0.71 3.77
C GLY A 204 8.05 -0.22 2.33
N GLY A 205 8.19 1.09 2.11
CA GLY A 205 8.23 1.74 0.81
C GLY A 205 9.30 1.17 -0.12
N THR A 206 10.48 0.85 0.41
CA THR A 206 11.57 0.26 -0.38
C THR A 206 11.21 -1.15 -0.84
N VAL A 207 10.62 -1.97 0.03
CA VAL A 207 10.15 -3.31 -0.34
C VAL A 207 9.06 -3.24 -1.40
N MET A 208 8.13 -2.29 -1.28
CA MET A 208 7.08 -2.07 -2.27
C MET A 208 7.62 -1.65 -3.64
N ARG A 209 8.70 -0.85 -3.67
CA ARG A 209 9.40 -0.51 -4.91
C ARG A 209 10.00 -1.75 -5.58
N TRP A 210 10.64 -2.64 -4.83
CA TRP A 210 11.17 -3.89 -5.38
C TRP A 210 10.09 -4.85 -5.88
N ILE A 211 8.95 -4.89 -5.16
CA ILE A 211 7.77 -5.64 -5.58
C ILE A 211 7.28 -5.15 -6.95
N ASP A 212 7.10 -3.84 -7.11
CA ASP A 212 6.64 -3.24 -8.37
C ASP A 212 7.64 -3.48 -9.50
N GLU A 213 8.93 -3.35 -9.23
CA GLU A 213 10.00 -3.59 -10.21
C GLU A 213 9.98 -5.03 -10.74
N ALA A 214 9.87 -6.02 -9.86
CA ALA A 214 9.75 -7.43 -10.25
C ALA A 214 8.44 -7.72 -11.01
N ALA A 215 7.34 -7.12 -10.55
CA ALA A 215 6.05 -7.28 -11.20
C ALA A 215 6.02 -6.66 -12.59
N TYR A 216 6.58 -5.46 -12.76
CA TYR A 216 6.74 -4.81 -14.06
C TYR A 216 7.59 -5.65 -15.00
N ALA A 217 8.74 -6.16 -14.55
CA ALA A 217 9.59 -7.02 -15.36
C ALA A 217 8.84 -8.28 -15.84
N CYS A 218 8.00 -8.86 -14.98
CA CYS A 218 7.16 -10.01 -15.34
C CYS A 218 6.05 -9.62 -16.32
N ALA A 219 5.38 -8.48 -16.11
CA ALA A 219 4.32 -7.98 -16.98
C ALA A 219 4.83 -7.62 -18.38
N ALA A 220 5.93 -6.86 -18.43
CA ALA A 220 6.56 -6.42 -19.67
C ALA A 220 7.15 -7.60 -20.46
N GLY A 221 7.68 -8.61 -19.76
CA GLY A 221 8.15 -9.85 -20.39
C GLY A 221 7.03 -10.70 -21.02
N TRP A 222 5.79 -10.60 -20.51
CA TRP A 222 4.63 -11.25 -21.11
C TRP A 222 4.01 -10.43 -22.25
N SER A 223 3.98 -9.10 -22.08
CA SER A 223 3.32 -8.18 -22.99
C SER A 223 4.33 -7.28 -23.71
N SER A 224 4.55 -6.06 -23.21
CA SER A 224 5.46 -5.06 -23.79
C SER A 224 5.93 -4.05 -22.74
N GLU A 225 6.85 -3.17 -23.14
CA GLU A 225 7.32 -2.04 -22.33
C GLU A 225 6.20 -1.08 -21.88
N SER A 226 5.07 -1.08 -22.58
CA SER A 226 3.86 -0.30 -22.27
C SER A 226 3.01 -0.91 -21.14
N ALA A 227 3.47 -1.97 -20.49
CA ALA A 227 2.83 -2.51 -19.31
C ALA A 227 2.78 -1.45 -18.18
N ALA A 228 1.61 -1.22 -17.61
CA ALA A 228 1.39 -0.25 -16.55
C ALA A 228 0.62 -0.88 -15.39
N ALA A 229 1.08 -0.62 -14.16
CA ALA A 229 0.37 -1.03 -12.96
C ALA A 229 -0.93 -0.23 -12.82
N VAL A 230 -2.06 -0.92 -12.78
CA VAL A 230 -3.38 -0.32 -12.48
C VAL A 230 -3.83 -0.64 -11.06
N TYR A 231 -3.19 -1.64 -10.45
CA TYR A 231 -3.46 -2.07 -9.09
C TYR A 231 -2.19 -2.62 -8.44
N ALA A 232 -1.95 -2.17 -7.22
CA ALA A 232 -1.04 -2.81 -6.28
C ALA A 232 -1.77 -2.86 -4.94
N GLY A 233 -1.79 -4.00 -4.25
CA GLY A 233 -2.54 -4.05 -3.01
C GLY A 233 -2.58 -5.41 -2.35
N GLY A 234 -3.10 -5.43 -1.12
CA GLY A 234 -3.05 -6.62 -0.30
C GLY A 234 -1.63 -6.96 0.16
N ILE A 235 -0.72 -5.98 0.15
CA ILE A 235 0.68 -6.19 0.52
C ILE A 235 0.72 -6.50 2.01
N GLN A 236 1.24 -7.68 2.35
CA GLN A 236 1.35 -8.14 3.73
C GLN A 236 2.80 -8.26 4.11
N PHE A 237 3.22 -7.52 5.14
CA PHE A 237 4.55 -7.61 5.71
C PHE A 237 4.52 -8.57 6.90
N ARG A 238 5.40 -9.58 6.88
CA ARG A 238 5.45 -10.65 7.88
C ARG A 238 6.71 -10.60 8.72
N HIS A 239 7.86 -10.37 8.10
CA HIS A 239 9.16 -10.33 8.79
C HIS A 239 10.00 -9.16 8.28
N PRO A 240 10.73 -8.44 9.15
CA PRO A 240 11.57 -7.32 8.74
C PRO A 240 12.82 -7.79 7.98
N ILE A 241 13.29 -6.98 7.03
CA ILE A 241 14.56 -7.18 6.34
C ILE A 241 15.62 -6.29 7.01
N ALA A 242 16.80 -6.83 7.30
CA ALA A 242 17.93 -6.06 7.82
C ALA A 242 18.90 -5.65 6.69
N ALA A 243 19.64 -4.56 6.88
CA ALA A 243 20.75 -4.21 6.00
C ALA A 243 21.73 -5.38 5.85
N GLY A 244 22.19 -5.63 4.62
CA GLY A 244 23.09 -6.72 4.29
C GLY A 244 22.42 -8.08 4.12
N ASN A 245 21.10 -8.21 4.34
CA ASN A 245 20.39 -9.42 3.97
C ASN A 245 20.33 -9.57 2.45
N ILE A 246 20.38 -10.82 1.99
CA ILE A 246 19.93 -11.18 0.64
C ILE A 246 18.40 -11.06 0.63
N VAL A 247 17.89 -10.45 -0.43
CA VAL A 247 16.47 -10.33 -0.73
C VAL A 247 16.20 -11.07 -2.03
N GLU A 248 15.15 -11.86 -2.04
CA GLU A 248 14.59 -12.49 -3.23
C GLU A 248 13.16 -12.00 -3.44
N VAL A 249 12.88 -11.43 -4.62
CA VAL A 249 11.55 -11.03 -5.05
C VAL A 249 11.15 -11.91 -6.22
N HIS A 250 10.21 -12.82 -5.97
CA HIS A 250 9.66 -13.74 -6.95
C HIS A 250 8.34 -13.19 -7.46
N ALA A 251 8.28 -12.80 -8.72
CA ALA A 251 7.04 -12.37 -9.40
C ALA A 251 6.63 -13.42 -10.43
N ARG A 252 5.34 -13.73 -10.51
CA ARG A 252 4.81 -14.74 -11.44
C ARG A 252 3.44 -14.37 -11.95
N LEU A 253 3.24 -14.52 -13.26
CA LEU A 253 1.92 -14.42 -13.87
C LEU A 253 1.07 -15.60 -13.40
N ILE A 254 -0.07 -15.29 -12.79
CA ILE A 254 -1.00 -16.31 -12.24
C ILE A 254 -2.37 -16.31 -12.90
N HIS A 255 -2.72 -15.26 -13.67
CA HIS A 255 -3.96 -15.17 -14.43
C HIS A 255 -3.87 -14.04 -15.46
N THR A 256 -4.60 -14.18 -16.57
CA THR A 256 -4.84 -13.09 -17.54
C THR A 256 -6.32 -12.94 -17.79
N GLY A 257 -6.85 -11.73 -17.60
CA GLY A 257 -8.14 -11.32 -18.13
C GLY A 257 -8.00 -10.78 -19.57
N PRO A 258 -9.09 -10.29 -20.19
CA PRO A 258 -9.05 -9.75 -21.55
C PRO A 258 -8.08 -8.57 -21.73
N HIS A 259 -7.87 -7.79 -20.66
CA HIS A 259 -7.05 -6.57 -20.67
C HIS A 259 -6.05 -6.51 -19.51
N SER A 260 -5.95 -7.56 -18.68
CA SER A 260 -5.25 -7.49 -17.39
C SER A 260 -4.37 -8.71 -17.13
N MET A 261 -3.16 -8.47 -16.63
CA MET A 261 -2.20 -9.46 -16.16
C MET A 261 -2.18 -9.45 -14.63
N HIS A 262 -2.44 -10.58 -13.99
CA HIS A 262 -2.45 -10.73 -12.54
C HIS A 262 -1.18 -11.43 -12.11
N ILE A 263 -0.38 -10.75 -11.29
CA ILE A 263 0.96 -11.17 -10.93
C ILE A 263 1.02 -11.36 -9.43
N ASN A 264 1.32 -12.59 -9.00
CA ASN A 264 1.60 -12.88 -7.60
C ASN A 264 3.08 -12.58 -7.32
N ILE A 265 3.36 -11.93 -6.19
CA ILE A 265 4.71 -11.58 -5.78
C ILE A 265 4.98 -12.03 -4.36
N HIS A 266 6.06 -12.79 -4.16
CA HIS A 266 6.57 -13.20 -2.87
C HIS A 266 7.96 -12.60 -2.64
N VAL A 267 8.15 -11.97 -1.48
CA VAL A 267 9.45 -11.45 -1.03
C VAL A 267 9.96 -12.33 0.09
N GLN A 268 11.19 -12.79 -0.03
CA GLN A 268 11.89 -13.52 1.02
C GLN A 268 13.23 -12.86 1.31
N SER A 269 13.75 -13.05 2.51
CA SER A 269 15.10 -12.58 2.84
C SER A 269 15.86 -13.55 3.73
N ALA A 270 17.18 -13.50 3.65
CA ALA A 270 18.09 -14.29 4.48
C ALA A 270 19.36 -13.49 4.80
N PRO A 271 20.01 -13.73 5.95
CA PRO A 271 21.34 -13.19 6.20
C PRO A 271 22.34 -13.67 5.13
N VAL A 272 23.25 -12.81 4.68
CA VAL A 272 24.21 -13.15 3.60
C VAL A 272 25.11 -14.36 3.90
N HIS A 273 25.39 -14.63 5.18
CA HIS A 273 26.20 -15.77 5.62
C HIS A 273 25.40 -17.09 5.67
N THR A 274 24.06 -17.02 5.63
CA THR A 274 23.15 -18.18 5.52
C THR A 274 22.19 -17.97 4.35
N PRO A 275 22.71 -17.79 3.12
CA PRO A 275 21.99 -17.17 1.99
C PRO A 275 20.81 -17.99 1.45
N ASN A 276 20.67 -19.24 1.88
CA ASN A 276 19.63 -20.16 1.44
C ASN A 276 18.55 -20.37 2.52
N ASN A 277 18.71 -19.80 3.72
CA ASN A 277 17.72 -19.88 4.79
C ASN A 277 16.69 -18.74 4.67
N LEU A 278 15.91 -18.79 3.58
CA LEU A 278 14.99 -17.73 3.20
C LEU A 278 13.75 -17.71 4.10
N THR A 279 13.49 -16.56 4.71
CA THR A 279 12.30 -16.29 5.51
C THR A 279 11.29 -15.48 4.67
N PRO A 280 10.00 -15.88 4.60
CA PRO A 280 8.97 -15.09 3.92
C PRO A 280 8.79 -13.71 4.55
N THR A 281 9.12 -12.66 3.82
CA THR A 281 9.08 -11.28 4.30
C THR A 281 7.78 -10.59 3.91
N ALA A 282 7.39 -10.66 2.64
CA ALA A 282 6.19 -10.01 2.16
C ALA A 282 5.51 -10.79 1.04
N GLN A 283 4.23 -10.51 0.81
CA GLN A 283 3.48 -11.06 -0.33
C GLN A 283 2.44 -10.06 -0.81
N CYS A 284 2.16 -10.04 -2.11
CA CYS A 284 1.12 -9.21 -2.70
C CYS A 284 0.63 -9.76 -4.04
N LEU A 285 -0.48 -9.22 -4.51
CA LEU A 285 -0.93 -9.35 -5.89
C LEU A 285 -0.86 -7.97 -6.54
N SER A 286 -0.29 -7.90 -7.75
CA SER A 286 -0.32 -6.71 -8.60
C SER A 286 -1.04 -6.99 -9.91
N ILE A 287 -1.71 -5.98 -10.46
CA ILE A 287 -2.36 -6.08 -11.77
C ILE A 287 -1.78 -5.03 -12.70
N PHE A 288 -1.38 -5.52 -13.86
CA PHE A 288 -0.87 -4.72 -14.95
C PHE A 288 -1.83 -4.78 -16.14
N VAL A 289 -1.85 -3.73 -16.94
CA VAL A 289 -2.51 -3.69 -18.25
C VAL A 289 -1.48 -3.27 -19.28
N GLN A 290 -1.72 -3.58 -20.55
CA GLN A 290 -0.98 -2.98 -21.65
C GLN A 290 -1.69 -1.72 -22.10
N LEU A 291 -0.95 -0.61 -22.24
CA LEU A 291 -1.50 0.65 -22.71
C LEU A 291 -1.14 0.90 -24.18
N ASP A 292 -2.06 1.51 -24.94
CA ASP A 292 -1.77 2.07 -26.26
C ASP A 292 -1.13 3.47 -26.16
N SER A 293 -0.90 4.11 -27.33
CA SER A 293 -0.33 5.46 -27.41
C SER A 293 -1.20 6.55 -26.78
N ASP A 294 -2.51 6.29 -26.64
CA ASP A 294 -3.47 7.22 -26.05
C ASP A 294 -3.66 6.97 -24.54
N GLY A 295 -3.03 5.92 -24.00
CA GLY A 295 -3.11 5.53 -22.59
C GLY A 295 -4.33 4.67 -22.25
N HIS A 296 -4.98 4.06 -23.25
CA HIS A 296 -6.08 3.13 -23.03
C HIS A 296 -5.58 1.69 -22.90
N ALA A 297 -6.24 0.90 -22.05
CA ALA A 297 -5.94 -0.52 -21.91
C ALA A 297 -6.32 -1.29 -23.18
N THR A 298 -5.38 -2.06 -23.73
CA THR A 298 -5.58 -2.90 -24.92
C THR A 298 -5.81 -4.35 -24.54
N THR A 299 -6.25 -5.15 -25.51
CA THR A 299 -6.28 -6.61 -25.34
C THR A 299 -4.86 -7.15 -25.20
N ILE A 300 -4.70 -8.16 -24.34
CA ILE A 300 -3.44 -8.88 -24.14
C ILE A 300 -3.57 -10.33 -24.60
N ASP A 301 -2.43 -10.96 -24.90
CA ASP A 301 -2.42 -12.39 -25.17
C ASP A 301 -2.84 -13.17 -23.92
N PRO A 302 -3.79 -14.12 -24.06
CA PRO A 302 -4.26 -14.91 -22.94
C PRO A 302 -3.20 -15.93 -22.53
N TRP A 303 -2.88 -15.99 -21.25
CA TRP A 303 -2.15 -17.09 -20.67
C TRP A 303 -3.11 -18.25 -20.36
N VAL A 304 -2.78 -19.44 -20.87
CA VAL A 304 -3.57 -20.65 -20.65
C VAL A 304 -2.83 -21.53 -19.63
N PRO A 305 -3.43 -21.83 -18.45
CA PRO A 305 -2.82 -22.71 -17.46
C PRO A 305 -2.55 -24.11 -18.04
N ALA A 306 -1.27 -24.51 -18.10
CA ALA A 306 -0.88 -25.79 -18.69
C ALA A 306 -0.75 -26.90 -17.65
N SER A 307 -0.10 -26.62 -16.51
CA SER A 307 0.11 -27.59 -15.44
C SER A 307 -0.98 -27.54 -14.37
N ASP A 308 -1.06 -28.55 -13.51
CA ASP A 308 -1.97 -28.52 -12.35
C ASP A 308 -1.56 -27.45 -11.32
N ALA A 309 -0.28 -27.11 -11.25
CA ALA A 309 0.20 -25.97 -10.46
C ALA A 309 -0.31 -24.65 -11.05
N ASP A 310 -0.26 -24.49 -12.39
CA ASP A 310 -0.78 -23.31 -13.08
C ASP A 310 -2.29 -23.15 -12.83
N LYS A 311 -3.08 -24.24 -12.96
CA LYS A 311 -4.54 -24.19 -12.71
C LYS A 311 -4.89 -23.80 -11.28
N LYS A 312 -4.08 -24.23 -10.30
CA LYS A 312 -4.24 -23.83 -8.89
C LYS A 312 -3.94 -22.35 -8.69
N LEU A 313 -2.88 -21.83 -9.33
CA LEU A 313 -2.55 -20.40 -9.30
C LEU A 313 -3.66 -19.56 -9.96
N ASP A 314 -4.23 -20.03 -11.06
CA ASP A 314 -5.33 -19.37 -11.75
C ASP A 314 -6.61 -19.33 -10.89
N THR A 315 -7.00 -20.47 -10.31
CA THR A 315 -8.11 -20.55 -9.34
C THR A 315 -7.88 -19.62 -8.14
N HIS A 316 -6.65 -19.57 -7.65
CA HIS A 316 -6.26 -18.68 -6.57
C HIS A 316 -6.42 -17.21 -6.95
N ALA A 317 -5.99 -16.82 -8.17
CA ALA A 317 -6.19 -15.47 -8.70
C ALA A 317 -7.67 -15.10 -8.77
N LEU A 318 -8.51 -15.97 -9.33
CA LEU A 318 -9.95 -15.77 -9.47
C LEU A 318 -10.63 -15.57 -8.11
N THR A 319 -10.25 -16.37 -7.11
CA THR A 319 -10.75 -16.21 -5.73
C THR A 319 -10.41 -14.84 -5.15
N LEU A 320 -9.18 -14.35 -5.38
CA LEU A 320 -8.77 -13.02 -4.92
C LEU A 320 -9.50 -11.89 -5.67
N ILE A 321 -9.78 -12.07 -6.96
CA ILE A 321 -10.57 -11.11 -7.75
C ILE A 321 -11.98 -10.99 -7.19
N GLU A 322 -12.64 -12.11 -6.91
CA GLU A 322 -13.98 -12.15 -6.33
C GLU A 322 -14.02 -11.45 -4.97
N LEU A 323 -13.15 -11.84 -4.04
CA LEU A 323 -13.06 -11.23 -2.71
C LEU A 323 -12.80 -9.74 -2.77
N ARG A 324 -11.97 -9.28 -3.71
CA ARG A 324 -11.70 -7.86 -3.86
C ARG A 324 -12.93 -7.09 -4.32
N ASN A 325 -13.74 -7.66 -5.22
CA ASN A 325 -14.93 -6.98 -5.74
C ASN A 325 -16.00 -6.79 -4.63
N GLU A 326 -15.90 -7.51 -3.52
CA GLU A 326 -16.72 -7.31 -2.32
C GLU A 326 -16.29 -6.11 -1.46
N LEU A 327 -15.08 -5.56 -1.66
CA LEU A 327 -14.60 -4.44 -0.83
C LEU A 327 -15.43 -3.18 -1.12
N PRO A 328 -15.92 -2.48 -0.07
CA PRO A 328 -16.55 -1.18 -0.25
C PRO A 328 -15.64 -0.24 -1.06
N ALA A 329 -16.20 0.71 -1.79
CA ALA A 329 -15.40 1.78 -2.38
C ALA A 329 -14.93 2.72 -1.26
N ILE A 330 -13.73 3.29 -1.37
CA ILE A 330 -13.40 4.46 -0.54
C ILE A 330 -14.05 5.64 -1.26
N PRO A 331 -15.00 6.35 -0.64
CA PRO A 331 -15.62 7.50 -1.28
C PRO A 331 -14.52 8.51 -1.62
N PRO A 332 -14.59 9.15 -2.80
CA PRO A 332 -13.69 10.26 -3.08
C PRO A 332 -13.88 11.31 -1.98
N GLU A 333 -12.78 11.88 -1.47
CA GLU A 333 -12.86 12.97 -0.50
C GLU A 333 -13.86 14.00 -1.02
N THR A 334 -14.99 14.13 -0.32
CA THR A 334 -15.90 15.23 -0.58
C THR A 334 -15.13 16.44 -0.11
N GLU A 335 -14.74 17.34 -1.02
CA GLU A 335 -14.06 18.58 -0.66
C GLU A 335 -14.76 19.17 0.56
N ALA A 336 -14.04 19.27 1.67
CA ALA A 336 -14.50 20.05 2.80
C ALA A 336 -14.76 21.46 2.26
N ARG A 337 -16.03 21.77 1.97
CA ARG A 337 -16.54 23.10 1.65
C ARG A 337 -16.30 23.97 2.88
N ASN A 338 -15.07 24.40 3.12
CA ASN A 338 -14.75 25.24 4.27
C ASN A 338 -13.51 26.10 4.02
N HIS A 339 -13.38 26.70 2.83
CA HIS A 339 -12.52 27.87 2.60
C HIS A 339 -13.24 28.92 1.72
N ARG A 340 -14.46 29.33 2.13
CA ARG A 340 -14.93 30.69 1.78
C ARG A 340 -14.65 31.57 2.98
N GLY A 341 -13.73 32.50 2.78
CA GLY A 341 -13.27 33.45 3.78
C GLY A 341 -14.44 34.13 4.47
N ARG A 342 -14.33 34.23 5.80
CA ARG A 342 -15.05 35.25 6.56
C ARG A 342 -14.72 36.59 5.92
N GLY A 343 -15.76 37.28 5.46
CA GLY A 343 -15.65 38.62 4.92
C GLY A 343 -14.94 39.52 5.93
N TYR A 344 -13.90 40.19 5.47
CA TYR A 344 -13.41 41.38 6.13
C TYR A 344 -14.49 42.44 5.91
N GLU A 345 -15.16 42.83 6.99
CA GLU A 345 -15.95 44.04 7.07
C GLU A 345 -15.02 45.23 6.76
N ASP A 346 -15.15 45.81 5.56
CA ASP A 346 -14.55 47.11 5.28
C ASP A 346 -15.55 48.18 5.76
N VAL A 347 -15.39 48.54 7.03
CA VAL A 347 -15.90 49.77 7.61
C VAL A 347 -15.19 50.93 6.93
N ARG A 348 -15.93 51.77 6.22
CA ARG A 348 -15.49 53.15 5.96
C ARG A 348 -16.62 54.15 6.24
N PRO A 349 -16.28 55.32 6.80
CA PRO A 349 -17.23 56.38 7.13
C PRO A 349 -17.84 57.05 5.90
#